data_AF-A0A6L8AFX3-F1
#
_entry.id   AF-A0A6L8AFX3-F1
#
_cell.length_a   1.000
_cell.length_b   1.000
_cell.length_c   1.000
_cell.angle_alpha   90.00
_cell.angle_beta   90.00
_cell.angle_gamma   90.00
#
_symmetry.space_group_name_H-M   'P 1'
#
loop_
_entity.id
_entity.type
_entity.pdbx_description
1 polymer ?
#
loop_
_entity_poly.entity_id
_entity_poly.type
_entity_poly.pdbx_seq_one_letter_code
_entity_poly.pdbx_strand_id
1 'polypeptide(L)' 'MTNWDFCPAVERRSTRVGGAWVFTGTRIPLAALFENLAGGATIDDFVAWFPGVDKEQVCAVLEFEAQALRSELER' A
#
# COMPACT_ATOMS: atom_id res chain seq x y z
N MET A 1 -9.09 -1.00 -11.80
CA MET A 1 -8.01 -0.09 -11.30
C MET A 1 -8.46 0.41 -9.95
N THR A 2 -7.73 0.03 -8.91
CA THR A 2 -8.15 0.27 -7.52
C THR A 2 -8.20 1.75 -7.18
N ASN A 3 -9.35 2.18 -6.63
CA ASN A 3 -9.50 3.54 -6.11
C ASN A 3 -9.00 3.62 -4.68
N TRP A 4 -7.73 3.99 -4.53
CA TRP A 4 -7.03 4.11 -3.25
C TRP A 4 -7.53 5.26 -2.35
N ASP A 5 -8.35 6.18 -2.86
CA ASP A 5 -8.93 7.27 -2.04
C ASP A 5 -9.78 6.73 -0.86
N PHE A 6 -10.23 5.46 -0.91
CA PHE A 6 -10.99 4.82 0.16
C PHE A 6 -10.17 3.93 1.09
N CYS A 7 -8.84 3.84 0.90
CA CYS A 7 -7.96 3.07 1.77
C CYS A 7 -7.26 4.02 2.77
N PRO A 8 -7.59 4.00 4.08
CA PRO A 8 -7.02 4.94 5.05
C PRO A 8 -5.53 4.71 5.33
N ALA A 9 -5.01 3.54 4.94
CA ALA A 9 -3.60 3.18 5.10
C ALA A 9 -2.68 3.93 4.12
N VAL A 10 -3.23 4.57 3.10
CA VAL A 10 -2.46 5.33 2.11
C VAL A 10 -2.99 6.75 1.96
N GLU A 11 -2.10 7.67 1.61
CA GLU A 11 -2.43 9.04 1.24
C GLU A 11 -1.75 9.42 -0.08
N ARG A 12 -2.34 10.38 -0.80
CA ARG A 12 -1.71 11.01 -1.96
C ARG A 12 -1.79 12.52 -1.80
N ARG A 13 -0.64 13.18 -1.88
CA ARG A 13 -0.56 14.66 -1.91
C ARG A 13 0.22 15.07 -3.15
N SER A 14 -0.29 16.01 -3.93
CA SER A 14 0.34 16.45 -5.18
C SER A 14 1.79 16.92 -5.00
N THR A 15 2.14 17.41 -3.81
CA THR A 15 3.47 17.90 -3.45
C THR A 15 4.41 16.82 -2.90
N ARG A 16 3.93 15.59 -2.66
CA ARG A 16 4.69 14.51 -2.00
C ARG A 16 5.01 13.41 -3.01
N VAL A 17 6.29 13.13 -3.21
CA VAL A 17 6.82 12.05 -4.08
C VAL A 17 6.19 12.09 -5.50
N GLY A 18 6.10 13.27 -6.09
CA GLY A 18 5.56 13.45 -7.44
C GLY A 18 4.08 13.05 -7.61
N GLY A 19 3.31 13.00 -6.51
CA GLY A 19 1.91 12.59 -6.55
C GLY A 19 1.70 11.08 -6.47
N ALA A 20 2.72 10.31 -6.09
CA ALA A 20 2.56 8.88 -5.80
C ALA A 20 1.67 8.64 -4.56
N TRP A 21 0.98 7.50 -4.55
CA TRP A 21 0.39 6.96 -3.33
C TRP A 21 1.50 6.53 -2.37
N VAL A 22 1.41 6.95 -1.12
CA VAL A 22 2.35 6.61 -0.05
C VAL A 22 1.60 6.07 1.15
N PHE A 23 2.26 5.28 2.00
CA PHE A 23 1.68 4.92 3.29
C PHE A 23 1.42 6.16 4.14
N THR A 24 0.25 6.24 4.76
CA THR A 24 -0.18 7.38 5.59
C THR A 24 0.87 7.71 6.65
N GLY A 25 1.26 8.98 6.73
CA GLY A 25 2.29 9.44 7.65
C GLY A 25 3.72 9.30 7.13
N THR A 26 3.95 8.56 6.05
CA THR A 26 5.29 8.25 5.53
C THR A 26 5.54 8.87 4.15
N ARG A 27 6.79 8.81 3.67
CA ARG A 27 7.11 9.09 2.25
C ARG A 27 7.33 7.80 1.46
N ILE A 28 6.99 6.63 2.02
CA ILE A 28 7.24 5.34 1.42
C ILE A 28 6.17 5.05 0.37
N PRO A 29 6.53 4.89 -0.92
CA PRO A 29 5.57 4.64 -1.97
C PRO A 29 4.84 3.33 -1.77
N LEU A 30 3.55 3.31 -2.08
CA LEU A 30 2.74 2.09 -2.12
C LEU A 30 3.33 1.06 -3.10
N ALA A 31 3.87 1.52 -4.24
CA ALA A 31 4.54 0.67 -5.22
C ALA A 31 5.69 -0.15 -4.61
N ALA A 32 6.42 0.43 -3.64
CA ALA A 32 7.54 -0.25 -3.00
C ALA A 32 7.07 -1.52 -2.26
N LEU A 33 5.87 -1.55 -1.69
CA LEU A 33 5.32 -2.77 -1.08
C LEU A 33 5.28 -3.91 -2.10
N PHE A 34 4.60 -3.69 -3.22
CA PHE A 34 4.40 -4.73 -4.23
C PHE A 34 5.71 -5.15 -4.91
N GLU A 35 6.61 -4.20 -5.16
CA GLU A 35 7.95 -4.49 -5.70
C GLU A 35 8.77 -5.38 -4.76
N ASN A 36 8.77 -5.09 -3.45
CA ASN A 36 9.50 -5.89 -2.45
C ASN A 36 8.86 -7.27 -2.26
N LEU A 37 7.53 -7.37 -2.20
CA LEU A 37 6.84 -8.66 -2.13
C LEU A 37 7.10 -9.51 -3.39
N ALA A 38 7.12 -8.91 -4.58
CA ALA A 38 7.49 -9.60 -5.82
C ALA A 38 8.95 -10.08 -5.82
N GLY A 39 9.84 -9.36 -5.11
CA GLY A 39 11.22 -9.76 -4.85
C GLY A 39 11.37 -10.88 -3.81
N GLY A 40 10.28 -11.37 -3.22
CA GLY A 40 10.28 -12.45 -2.22
C GLY A 40 10.39 -11.98 -0.77
N ALA A 41 10.28 -10.67 -0.50
CA ALA A 41 10.21 -10.17 0.86
C ALA A 41 8.91 -10.61 1.55
N THR A 42 8.97 -10.81 2.86
CA THR A 42 7.77 -10.95 3.69
C THR A 42 7.25 -9.59 4.16
N ILE A 43 6.04 -9.57 4.73
CA ILE A 43 5.50 -8.36 5.37
C ILE A 43 6.40 -7.92 6.53
N ASP A 44 6.92 -8.87 7.31
CA ASP A 44 7.76 -8.57 8.46
C ASP A 44 9.11 -7.97 8.02
N ASP A 45 9.69 -8.46 6.92
CA ASP A 45 10.89 -7.86 6.31
C ASP A 45 10.63 -6.41 5.88
N PHE A 46 9.50 -6.16 5.19
CA PHE A 46 9.16 -4.83 4.70
C PHE A 46 9.01 -3.80 5.83
N VAL A 47 8.27 -4.16 6.89
CA VAL A 47 8.08 -3.30 8.06
C VAL A 47 9.40 -3.05 8.80
N ALA A 48 10.30 -4.05 8.84
CA ALA A 48 11.62 -3.88 9.43
C ALA A 48 12.50 -2.90 8.63
N TRP A 49 12.41 -2.89 7.30
CA TRP A 49 13.19 -1.99 6.43
C TRP A 49 12.64 -0.57 6.35
N PHE A 50 11.34 -0.39 6.55
CA PHE A 50 10.67 0.91 6.47
C PHE A 50 10.01 1.31 7.79
N PRO A 51 10.82 1.70 8.81
CA PRO A 51 10.28 2.19 10.08
C PRO A 51 9.29 3.35 9.86
N GLY A 52 8.09 3.21 10.41
CA GLY A 52 6.98 4.14 10.24
C GLY A 52 5.88 3.64 9.30
N VAL A 53 6.08 2.52 8.60
CA VAL A 53 4.99 1.73 8.04
C VAL A 53 4.66 0.61 9.02
N ASP A 54 3.44 0.58 9.52
CA ASP A 54 3.00 -0.46 10.46
C ASP A 54 2.45 -1.67 9.71
N LYS A 55 2.54 -2.86 10.34
CA LYS A 55 2.06 -4.12 9.76
C LYS A 55 0.56 -4.04 9.42
N GLU A 56 -0.21 -3.38 10.26
CA GLU A 56 -1.64 -3.14 10.08
C GLU A 56 -1.92 -2.32 8.83
N GLN A 57 -1.07 -1.33 8.51
CA GLN A 57 -1.20 -0.56 7.27
C GLN A 57 -0.93 -1.42 6.03
N VAL A 58 0.10 -2.29 6.10
CA VAL A 58 0.40 -3.23 5.00
C VAL A 58 -0.76 -4.21 4.78
N CYS A 59 -1.28 -4.82 5.85
CA CYS A 59 -2.42 -5.73 5.75
C CYS A 59 -3.66 -5.03 5.18
N ALA A 60 -3.98 -3.82 5.66
CA ALA A 60 -5.12 -3.05 5.17
C ALA A 60 -5.02 -2.75 3.66
N VAL A 61 -3.82 -2.45 3.15
CA VAL A 61 -3.58 -2.26 1.71
C VAL A 61 -3.86 -3.54 0.92
N LEU A 62 -3.31 -4.67 1.37
CA LEU A 62 -3.45 -5.96 0.67
C LEU A 62 -4.91 -6.44 0.68
N GLU A 63 -5.60 -6.29 1.82
CA GLU A 63 -7.02 -6.63 1.96
C GLU A 63 -7.90 -5.75 1.07
N PHE A 64 -7.61 -4.45 0.99
CA PHE A 64 -8.34 -3.50 0.15
C PHE A 64 -8.24 -3.86 -1.33
N GLU A 65 -7.02 -4.15 -1.81
CA GLU A 65 -6.81 -4.60 -3.20
C GLU A 65 -7.53 -5.93 -3.47
N ALA A 66 -7.39 -6.90 -2.56
CA ALA A 66 -8.04 -8.20 -2.70
C ALA A 66 -9.58 -8.05 -2.76
N GLN A 67 -10.16 -7.16 -1.96
CA GLN A 67 -11.59 -6.89 -1.98
C GLN A 67 -12.02 -6.20 -3.28
N ALA A 68 -11.25 -5.22 -3.76
CA ALA A 68 -11.53 -4.54 -5.02
C ALA A 68 -11.56 -5.54 -6.19
N LEU A 69 -10.58 -6.45 -6.26
CA LEU A 69 -10.51 -7.49 -7.28
C LEU A 69 -11.67 -8.50 -7.18
N ARG A 70 -12.08 -8.89 -5.97
CA ARG A 70 -13.27 -9.75 -5.78
C ARG A 70 -14.54 -9.08 -6.32
N SER A 71 -14.74 -7.81 -6.00
CA SER A 71 -15.91 -7.06 -6.47
C SER A 71 -15.92 -6.81 -7.98
N GLU A 72 -14.76 -6.79 -8.64
CA GLU A 72 -14.69 -6.74 -10.12
C GLU A 72 -15.12 -8.07 -10.76
N LEU A 73 -14.87 -9.22 -10.13
CA LEU A 73 -15.23 -10.55 -10.64
C LEU A 73 -16.71 -10.89 -10.49
N GLU A 74 -17.42 -10.25 -9.56
CA GLU A 74 -18.85 -10.45 -9.30
C GLU A 74 -19.76 -9.57 -10.17
N ARG A 75 -19.18 -8.75 -11.06
CA ARG A 75 -19.91 -7.90 -12.02
C ARG A 75 -20.07 -8.56 -13.37
#